data_AF-A0A933TXV4-F1
#
_entry.id   AF-A0A933TXV4-F1
#
_cell.length_a   1.000
_cell.length_b   1.000
_cell.length_c   1.000
_cell.angle_alpha   90.00
_cell.angle_beta   90.00
_cell.angle_gamma   90.00
#
_symmetry.space_group_name_H-M   'P 1'
#
loop_
_entity.id
_entity.type
_entity.pdbx_description
1 polymer ?
#
loop_
_entity_poly.entity_id
_entity_poly.type
_entity_poly.pdbx_seq_one_letter_code
_entity_poly.pdbx_strand_id
1 'polypeptide(L)'
;MKRTGPLVVCFIFAIIMMVQAFVPHPFSEDFLQLSNNHLMVMSTFALAIGISTFVHLHLTKIRKNGEGWYFSIVALVGMVVTATVGIFGKTEAGTLYDKIFFYIQNPMQSAMFSLLAFFMASAAYRAFRARSFEATLLLLAAIIVMLGRVPIGDLMTGGATSKITEFLFSVPNMAAKRAIMLGVSLGVIATSLKIIFGIERSWLGGTD
;
A
#
# COMPACT_ATOMS: atom_id res chain seq x y z
N MET A 1 -28.21 9.31 24.12
CA MET A 1 -27.28 10.18 24.88
C MET A 1 -25.88 9.57 25.07
N LYS A 2 -25.72 8.25 25.24
CA LYS A 2 -24.40 7.62 25.49
C LYS A 2 -23.40 7.65 24.30
N ARG A 3 -23.86 7.95 23.07
CA ARG A 3 -23.02 8.04 21.86
C ARG A 3 -22.81 9.47 21.35
N THR A 4 -23.59 10.45 21.83
CA THR A 4 -23.53 11.83 21.34
C THR A 4 -22.32 12.59 21.89
N GLY A 5 -21.90 12.32 23.13
CA GLY A 5 -20.70 12.91 23.73
C GLY A 5 -19.42 12.63 22.94
N PRO A 6 -19.08 11.36 22.66
CA PRO A 6 -17.91 11.02 21.85
C PRO A 6 -17.92 11.63 20.45
N LEU A 7 -19.10 11.75 19.80
CA LEU A 7 -19.23 12.39 18.49
C LEU A 7 -18.92 13.89 18.54
N VAL A 8 -19.42 14.60 19.55
CA VAL A 8 -19.14 16.03 19.73
C VAL A 8 -17.66 16.26 19.98
N VAL A 9 -17.03 15.42 20.82
CA VAL A 9 -15.59 15.48 21.07
C VAL A 9 -14.81 15.25 19.77
N CYS A 10 -15.14 14.20 19.02
CA CYS A 10 -14.51 13.90 17.73
C CYS A 10 -14.63 15.07 16.75
N PHE A 11 -15.81 15.67 16.62
CA PHE A 11 -16.06 16.81 15.74
C PHE A 11 -15.21 18.03 16.12
N ILE A 12 -15.19 18.39 17.41
CA ILE A 12 -14.41 19.53 17.92
C ILE A 12 -12.91 19.29 17.69
N PHE A 13 -12.40 18.12 18.06
CA PHE A 13 -10.99 17.79 17.85
C PHE A 13 -10.63 17.79 16.37
N ALA A 14 -11.48 17.27 15.49
CA ALA A 14 -11.21 17.27 14.06
C ALA A 14 -11.12 18.69 13.48
N ILE A 15 -12.00 19.61 13.91
CA ILE A 15 -11.93 21.02 13.50
C ILE A 15 -10.65 21.68 14.03
N ILE A 16 -10.31 21.48 15.30
CA ILE A 16 -9.08 22.03 15.89
C ILE A 16 -7.86 21.53 15.13
N MET A 17 -7.79 20.22 14.84
CA MET A 17 -6.68 19.60 14.12
C MET A 17 -6.58 20.10 12.67
N MET A 18 -7.70 20.43 12.04
CA MET A 18 -7.73 21.02 10.69
C MET A 18 -7.22 22.47 10.70
N VAL A 19 -7.63 23.27 11.68
CA VAL A 19 -7.24 24.68 11.77
C VAL A 19 -5.76 24.84 12.13
N GLN A 20 -5.26 24.08 13.11
CA GLN A 20 -3.85 24.19 13.54
C GLN A 20 -2.85 23.96 12.40
N ALA A 21 -3.21 23.13 11.40
CA ALA A 21 -2.33 22.78 10.28
C ALA A 21 -1.98 24.00 9.40
N PHE A 22 -2.73 25.09 9.51
CA PHE A 22 -2.53 26.32 8.75
C PHE A 22 -2.07 27.51 9.61
N VAL A 23 -1.85 27.32 10.92
CA VAL A 23 -1.51 28.40 11.86
C VAL A 23 -0.06 28.25 12.34
N PRO A 24 0.90 29.04 11.81
CA PRO A 24 2.30 28.98 12.19
C PRO A 24 2.56 29.83 13.46
N HIS A 25 1.98 29.44 14.59
CA HIS A 25 2.18 30.11 15.88
C HIS A 25 2.78 29.12 16.90
N PRO A 26 3.70 29.52 17.80
CA PRO A 26 4.37 28.59 18.72
C PRO A 26 3.42 27.69 19.52
N PHE A 27 2.32 28.24 20.03
CA PHE A 27 1.30 27.44 20.75
C PHE A 27 0.62 26.37 19.86
N SER A 28 0.44 26.67 18.56
CA SER A 28 -0.13 25.73 17.59
C SER A 28 0.85 24.58 17.31
N GLU A 29 2.13 24.90 17.15
CA GLU A 29 3.19 23.90 16.95
C GLU A 29 3.36 23.00 18.18
N ASP A 30 3.33 23.57 19.39
CA ASP A 30 3.40 22.80 20.64
C ASP A 30 2.22 21.82 20.78
N PHE A 31 1.00 22.27 20.44
CA PHE A 31 -0.20 21.41 20.46
C PHE A 31 -0.17 20.34 19.36
N LEU A 32 0.35 20.66 18.17
CA LEU A 32 0.55 19.70 17.09
C LEU A 32 1.58 18.64 17.49
N GLN A 33 2.68 19.04 18.12
CA GLN A 33 3.69 18.12 18.64
C GLN A 33 3.12 17.20 19.72
N LEU A 34 2.33 17.74 20.67
CA LEU A 34 1.61 16.95 21.66
C LEU A 34 0.70 15.91 20.99
N SER A 35 -0.09 16.34 20.00
CA SER A 35 -0.98 15.46 19.25
C SER A 35 -0.23 14.37 18.49
N ASN A 36 0.91 14.71 17.88
CA ASN A 36 1.78 13.75 17.20
C ASN A 36 2.40 12.74 18.17
N ASN A 37 2.78 13.17 19.37
CA ASN A 37 3.27 12.26 20.41
C ASN A 37 2.17 11.27 20.82
N HIS A 38 0.93 11.72 20.98
CA HIS A 38 -0.21 10.81 21.23
C HIS A 38 -0.45 9.84 20.06
N LEU A 39 -0.36 10.30 18.81
CA LEU A 39 -0.44 9.44 17.63
C LEU A 39 0.66 8.38 17.61
N MET A 40 1.89 8.73 18.00
CA MET A 40 3.01 7.79 18.09
C MET A 40 2.76 6.72 19.16
N VAL A 41 2.24 7.11 20.32
CA VAL A 41 1.83 6.17 21.38
C VAL A 41 0.75 5.22 20.87
N MET A 42 -0.31 5.74 20.24
CA MET A 42 -1.38 4.91 19.66
C MET A 42 -0.85 3.97 18.57
N SER A 43 0.07 4.44 17.72
CA SER A 43 0.70 3.63 16.66
C SER A 43 1.52 2.48 17.22
N THR A 44 2.16 2.68 18.38
CA THR A 44 2.90 1.62 19.09
C THR A 44 1.95 0.50 19.56
N PHE A 45 0.79 0.86 20.10
CA PHE A 45 -0.25 -0.13 20.44
C PHE A 45 -0.85 -0.79 19.20
N ALA A 46 -1.07 -0.03 18.12
CA ALA A 46 -1.55 -0.57 16.86
C ALA A 46 -0.59 -1.61 16.27
N LEU A 47 0.72 -1.38 16.37
CA LEU A 47 1.73 -2.37 16.00
C LEU A 47 1.61 -3.65 16.84
N ALA A 48 1.45 -3.53 18.15
CA ALA A 48 1.24 -4.70 19.03
C ALA A 48 -0.02 -5.49 18.65
N ILE A 49 -1.13 -4.81 18.34
CA ILE A 49 -2.36 -5.46 17.83
C ILE A 49 -2.12 -6.12 16.47
N GLY A 50 -1.37 -5.47 15.58
CA GLY A 50 -0.99 -6.01 14.28
C GLY A 50 -0.20 -7.32 14.40
N ILE A 51 0.82 -7.33 15.26
CA ILE A 51 1.61 -8.54 15.56
C ILE A 51 0.72 -9.62 16.19
N SER A 52 -0.10 -9.25 17.18
CA SER A 52 -1.02 -10.20 17.84
C SER A 52 -1.99 -10.83 16.83
N THR A 53 -2.55 -10.04 15.92
CA THR A 53 -3.47 -10.51 14.88
C THR A 53 -2.77 -11.45 13.90
N PHE A 54 -1.58 -11.07 13.44
CA PHE A 54 -0.76 -11.92 12.56
C PHE A 54 -0.43 -13.26 13.20
N VAL A 55 0.04 -13.25 14.46
CA VAL A 55 0.33 -14.46 15.23
C VAL A 55 -0.93 -15.31 15.42
N HIS A 56 -2.05 -14.69 15.81
CA HIS A 56 -3.31 -15.39 16.03
C HIS A 56 -3.82 -16.08 14.75
N LEU A 57 -3.76 -15.41 13.59
CA LEU A 57 -4.18 -15.98 12.31
C LEU A 57 -3.33 -17.20 11.93
N HIS A 58 -2.01 -17.09 12.02
CA HIS A 58 -1.11 -18.18 11.67
C HIS A 58 -1.17 -19.34 12.67
N LEU A 59 -1.25 -19.08 13.97
CA LEU A 59 -1.44 -20.12 14.99
C LEU A 59 -2.78 -20.84 14.83
N THR A 60 -3.86 -20.10 14.53
CA THR A 60 -5.17 -20.71 14.30
C THR A 60 -5.15 -21.60 13.06
N LYS A 61 -4.48 -21.16 11.98
CA LYS A 61 -4.29 -21.97 10.77
C LYS A 61 -3.51 -23.25 11.05
N ILE A 62 -2.47 -23.19 11.88
CA ILE A 62 -1.69 -24.35 12.32
C ILE A 62 -2.55 -25.31 13.16
N ARG A 63 -3.26 -24.79 14.18
CA ARG A 63 -4.10 -25.60 15.07
C ARG A 63 -5.23 -26.31 14.34
N LYS A 64 -5.80 -25.66 13.32
CA LYS A 64 -6.89 -26.22 12.51
C LYS A 64 -6.40 -27.07 11.33
N ASN A 65 -5.09 -27.29 11.17
CA ASN A 65 -4.49 -27.98 10.03
C ASN A 65 -5.04 -27.47 8.68
N GLY A 66 -5.19 -26.15 8.55
CA GLY A 66 -5.69 -25.55 7.31
C GLY A 66 -4.76 -25.82 6.13
N GLU A 67 -5.27 -25.66 4.91
CA GLU A 67 -4.48 -25.89 3.70
C GLU A 67 -3.20 -25.02 3.69
N GLY A 68 -2.04 -25.65 3.51
CA GLY A 68 -0.74 -24.96 3.56
C GLY A 68 -0.36 -24.43 4.95
N TRP A 69 -0.81 -25.06 6.04
CA TRP A 69 -0.49 -24.64 7.41
C TRP A 69 1.02 -24.61 7.71
N TYR A 70 1.81 -25.49 7.08
CA TYR A 70 3.25 -25.55 7.29
C TYR A 70 3.96 -24.24 6.87
N PHE A 71 3.45 -23.54 5.85
CA PHE A 71 3.95 -22.20 5.49
C PHE A 71 3.69 -21.15 6.58
N SER A 72 2.71 -21.36 7.45
CA SER A 72 2.48 -20.49 8.60
C SER A 72 3.56 -20.62 9.67
N ILE A 73 4.19 -21.79 9.80
CA ILE A 73 5.36 -21.96 10.68
C ILE A 73 6.52 -21.13 10.13
N VAL A 74 6.79 -21.23 8.82
CA VAL A 74 7.85 -20.46 8.17
C VAL A 74 7.62 -18.95 8.37
N ALA A 75 6.38 -18.48 8.24
CA ALA A 75 6.02 -17.08 8.47
C ALA A 75 6.27 -16.62 9.92
N LEU A 76 5.87 -17.43 10.92
CA LEU A 76 6.08 -17.12 12.33
C LEU A 76 7.57 -17.12 12.70
N VAL A 77 8.34 -18.11 12.23
CA VAL A 77 9.79 -18.19 12.46
C VAL A 77 10.48 -17.01 11.78
N GLY A 78 10.13 -16.71 10.53
CA GLY A 78 10.68 -15.56 9.79
C GLY A 78 10.42 -14.23 10.50
N MET A 79 9.22 -14.05 11.07
CA MET A 79 8.90 -12.88 11.89
C MET A 79 9.81 -12.78 13.12
N VAL A 80 9.95 -13.85 13.90
CA VAL A 80 10.79 -13.85 15.12
C VAL A 80 12.25 -13.60 14.77
N VAL A 81 12.77 -14.26 13.74
CA VAL A 81 14.17 -14.09 13.30
C VAL A 81 14.42 -12.66 12.84
N THR A 82 13.58 -12.13 11.95
CA THR A 82 13.76 -10.77 11.40
C THR A 82 13.59 -9.70 12.48
N ALA A 83 12.61 -9.86 13.37
CA ALA A 83 12.42 -8.95 14.50
C ALA A 83 13.62 -8.97 15.45
N THR A 84 14.13 -10.16 15.80
CA THR A 84 15.30 -10.30 16.67
C THR A 84 16.53 -9.65 16.04
N VAL A 85 16.78 -9.91 14.77
CA VAL A 85 17.92 -9.32 14.03
C VAL A 85 17.78 -7.80 13.92
N GLY A 86 16.57 -7.28 13.70
CA GLY A 86 16.33 -5.84 13.61
C GLY A 86 16.42 -5.10 14.95
N ILE A 87 15.93 -5.71 16.04
CA ILE A 87 15.88 -5.09 17.38
C ILE A 87 17.26 -5.13 18.05
N PHE A 88 17.97 -6.26 17.97
CA PHE A 88 19.24 -6.45 18.66
C PHE A 88 20.46 -6.24 17.75
N GLY A 89 20.25 -6.20 16.43
CA GLY A 89 21.30 -5.94 15.45
C GLY A 89 21.29 -4.51 14.92
N LYS A 90 22.09 -4.28 13.88
CA LYS A 90 22.11 -3.03 13.12
C LYS A 90 21.28 -3.18 11.85
N THR A 91 20.68 -2.09 11.39
CA THR A 91 19.85 -2.03 10.16
C THR A 91 20.56 -1.34 8.99
N GLU A 92 21.85 -1.06 9.14
CA GLU A 92 22.68 -0.40 8.12
C GLU A 92 23.06 -1.37 6.98
N ALA A 93 23.57 -0.82 5.88
CA ALA A 93 24.01 -1.61 4.72
C ALA A 93 25.10 -2.63 5.11
N GLY A 94 25.02 -3.84 4.56
CA GLY A 94 25.97 -4.94 4.81
C GLY A 94 25.72 -5.73 6.10
N THR A 95 24.78 -5.31 6.94
CA THR A 95 24.40 -6.02 8.17
C THR A 95 23.60 -7.29 7.89
N LEU A 96 23.37 -8.12 8.91
CA LEU A 96 22.52 -9.30 8.77
C LEU A 96 21.08 -8.94 8.38
N TYR A 97 20.55 -7.82 8.90
CA TYR A 97 19.23 -7.32 8.52
C TYR A 97 19.16 -7.00 7.03
N ASP A 98 20.17 -6.29 6.51
CA ASP A 98 20.28 -5.94 5.10
C ASP A 98 20.38 -7.18 4.20
N LYS A 99 21.12 -8.21 4.62
CA LYS A 99 21.20 -9.49 3.91
C LYS A 99 19.87 -10.24 3.90
N ILE A 100 19.12 -10.27 5.01
CA ILE A 100 17.77 -10.84 5.05
C ILE A 100 16.87 -10.12 4.05
N PHE A 101 16.94 -8.79 3.99
CA PHE A 101 16.18 -8.00 3.04
C PHE A 101 16.54 -8.36 1.59
N PHE A 102 17.82 -8.31 1.22
CA PHE A 102 18.24 -8.52 -0.18
C PHE A 102 18.13 -9.97 -0.65
N TYR A 103 18.32 -10.96 0.21
CA TYR A 103 18.35 -12.37 -0.19
C TYR A 103 17.07 -13.14 0.13
N ILE A 104 16.20 -12.63 1.00
CA ILE A 104 14.93 -13.28 1.34
C ILE A 104 13.76 -12.43 0.87
N GLN A 105 13.64 -11.19 1.34
CA GLN A 105 12.48 -10.35 1.03
C GLN A 105 12.43 -9.96 -0.45
N ASN A 106 13.54 -9.50 -1.02
CA ASN A 106 13.57 -9.02 -2.40
C ASN A 106 13.28 -10.12 -3.44
N PRO A 107 13.86 -11.34 -3.35
CA PRO A 107 13.52 -12.44 -4.25
C PRO A 107 12.08 -12.94 -4.06
N MET A 108 11.57 -12.97 -2.83
CA MET A 108 10.16 -13.33 -2.58
C MET A 108 9.19 -12.34 -3.23
N GLN A 109 9.44 -11.03 -3.09
CA GLN A 109 8.64 -10.01 -3.77
C GLN A 109 8.74 -10.15 -5.29
N SER A 110 9.95 -10.38 -5.80
CA SER A 110 10.18 -10.60 -7.23
C SER A 110 9.43 -11.83 -7.76
N ALA A 111 9.39 -12.93 -6.99
CA ALA A 111 8.63 -14.13 -7.34
C ALA A 111 7.12 -13.85 -7.37
N MET A 112 6.58 -13.12 -6.40
CA MET A 112 5.17 -12.70 -6.40
C MET A 112 4.84 -11.82 -7.62
N PHE A 113 5.68 -10.84 -7.94
CA PHE A 113 5.52 -9.99 -9.12
C PHE A 113 5.69 -10.77 -10.43
N SER A 114 6.62 -11.72 -10.49
CA SER A 114 6.81 -12.59 -11.65
C SER A 114 5.55 -13.43 -11.91
N LEU A 115 4.96 -14.01 -10.86
CA LEU A 115 3.72 -14.78 -11.00
C LEU A 115 2.57 -13.89 -11.50
N LEU A 116 2.46 -12.67 -10.96
CA LEU A 116 1.49 -11.67 -11.43
C LEU A 116 1.70 -11.33 -12.91
N ALA A 117 2.94 -11.19 -13.37
CA ALA A 117 3.24 -10.92 -14.77
C ALA A 117 2.76 -12.05 -15.70
N PHE A 118 2.95 -13.32 -15.33
CA PHE A 118 2.42 -14.45 -16.09
C PHE A 118 0.88 -14.48 -16.11
N PHE A 119 0.23 -14.21 -14.98
CA PHE A 119 -1.24 -14.12 -14.92
C PHE A 119 -1.77 -12.96 -15.76
N MET A 120 -1.11 -11.80 -15.70
CA MET A 120 -1.43 -10.65 -16.55
C MET A 120 -1.26 -10.97 -18.03
N ALA A 121 -0.15 -11.63 -18.42
CA ALA A 121 0.08 -12.02 -19.80
C ALA A 121 -0.99 -13.01 -20.31
N SER A 122 -1.37 -14.01 -19.50
CA SER A 122 -2.44 -14.97 -19.84
C SER A 122 -3.81 -14.30 -19.93
N ALA A 123 -4.14 -13.42 -19.00
CA ALA A 123 -5.37 -12.64 -19.03
C ALA A 123 -5.41 -11.71 -20.25
N ALA A 124 -4.31 -11.00 -20.52
CA ALA A 124 -4.12 -10.14 -21.67
C ALA A 124 -4.26 -10.92 -22.98
N TYR A 125 -3.64 -12.09 -23.13
CA TYR A 125 -3.79 -12.92 -24.33
C TYR A 125 -5.25 -13.33 -24.57
N ARG A 126 -5.98 -13.70 -23.51
CA ARG A 126 -7.41 -14.01 -23.60
C ARG A 126 -8.28 -12.79 -23.94
N ALA A 127 -7.91 -11.61 -23.44
CA ALA A 127 -8.62 -10.35 -23.65
C ALA A 127 -8.29 -9.66 -24.99
N PHE A 128 -7.05 -9.75 -25.47
CA PHE A 128 -6.52 -9.08 -26.67
C PHE A 128 -6.71 -9.88 -27.97
N ARG A 129 -7.54 -10.94 -27.97
CA ARG A 129 -7.99 -11.51 -29.24
C ARG A 129 -8.74 -10.41 -29.98
N ALA A 130 -8.18 -9.89 -31.07
CA ALA A 130 -8.67 -8.75 -31.85
C ALA A 130 -10.10 -8.97 -32.35
N ARG A 131 -11.06 -8.78 -31.44
CA ARG A 131 -12.49 -8.98 -31.60
C ARG A 131 -13.25 -7.66 -31.52
N SER A 132 -12.61 -6.61 -31.00
CA SER A 132 -13.15 -5.26 -30.92
C SER A 132 -12.08 -4.23 -31.25
N PHE A 133 -12.53 -3.00 -31.55
CA PHE A 133 -11.64 -1.89 -31.85
C PHE A 133 -10.76 -1.54 -30.65
N GLU A 134 -11.33 -1.55 -29.44
CA GLU A 134 -10.63 -1.25 -28.19
C GLU A 134 -9.54 -2.30 -27.90
N ALA A 135 -9.84 -3.58 -28.09
CA ALA A 135 -8.86 -4.66 -27.90
C ALA A 135 -7.69 -4.55 -28.90
N THR A 136 -7.97 -4.12 -30.14
CA THR A 136 -6.96 -3.89 -31.16
C THR A 136 -6.06 -2.71 -30.82
N LEU A 137 -6.66 -1.60 -30.36
CA LEU A 137 -5.92 -0.42 -29.93
C LEU A 137 -4.98 -0.74 -28.76
N LEU A 138 -5.48 -1.49 -27.77
CA LEU A 138 -4.67 -1.92 -26.63
C LEU A 138 -3.55 -2.88 -27.04
N LEU A 139 -3.81 -3.79 -27.99
CA LEU A 139 -2.80 -4.71 -28.52
C LEU A 139 -1.67 -3.95 -29.24
N LEU A 140 -2.01 -2.97 -30.08
CA LEU A 140 -1.01 -2.14 -30.77
C LEU A 140 -0.19 -1.31 -29.77
N ALA A 141 -0.85 -0.69 -28.78
CA ALA A 141 -0.17 0.05 -27.74
C ALA A 141 0.80 -0.85 -26.95
N ALA A 142 0.39 -2.07 -26.61
CA ALA A 142 1.24 -3.05 -25.93
C ALA A 142 2.48 -3.43 -26.75
N ILE A 143 2.32 -3.67 -28.06
CA ILE A 143 3.45 -3.99 -28.96
C ILE A 143 4.45 -2.83 -29.01
N ILE A 144 3.97 -1.60 -29.19
CA ILE A 144 4.82 -0.40 -29.24
C ILE A 144 5.61 -0.24 -27.93
N VAL A 145 4.93 -0.38 -26.79
CA VAL A 145 5.55 -0.25 -25.46
C VAL A 145 6.58 -1.34 -25.21
N MET A 146 6.29 -2.59 -25.61
CA MET A 146 7.25 -3.70 -25.46
C MET A 146 8.49 -3.47 -26.31
N LEU A 147 8.36 -3.01 -27.56
CA LEU A 147 9.49 -2.68 -28.42
C LEU A 147 10.33 -1.53 -27.87
N GLY A 148 9.71 -0.48 -27.32
CA GLY A 148 10.42 0.67 -26.75
C GLY A 148 11.13 0.40 -25.42
N ARG A 149 10.79 -0.67 -24.70
CA ARG A 149 11.44 -1.06 -23.43
C ARG A 149 12.57 -2.09 -23.61
N VAL A 150 12.66 -2.74 -24.77
CA VAL A 150 13.71 -3.71 -25.06
C VAL A 150 14.86 -3.00 -25.81
N PRO A 151 16.12 -3.08 -25.33
CA PRO A 151 17.25 -2.39 -25.97
C PRO A 151 17.42 -2.72 -27.47
N ILE A 152 17.11 -3.96 -27.88
CA ILE A 152 17.14 -4.39 -29.28
C ILE A 152 16.03 -3.72 -30.10
N GLY A 153 14.84 -3.54 -29.54
CA GLY A 153 13.72 -2.90 -30.22
C GLY A 153 13.97 -1.41 -30.48
N ASP A 154 14.69 -0.75 -29.59
CA ASP A 154 15.06 0.65 -29.75
C ASP A 154 16.11 0.85 -30.86
N LEU A 155 17.10 -0.05 -30.92
CA LEU A 155 18.10 -0.06 -32.00
C LEU A 155 17.48 -0.31 -33.38
N MET A 156 16.51 -1.23 -33.47
CA MET A 156 15.83 -1.56 -34.73
C MET A 156 14.94 -0.42 -35.25
N THR A 157 14.38 0.39 -34.36
CA THR A 157 13.42 1.45 -34.70
C THR A 157 14.03 2.85 -34.68
N GLY A 158 15.35 2.95 -34.48
CA GLY A 158 16.08 4.22 -34.48
C GLY A 158 15.63 5.19 -33.38
N GLY A 159 15.17 4.69 -32.23
CA GLY A 159 14.71 5.54 -31.13
C GLY A 159 13.22 5.94 -31.16
N ALA A 160 12.49 5.63 -32.24
CA ALA A 160 11.10 6.10 -32.39
C ALA A 160 10.15 5.45 -31.39
N THR A 161 10.28 4.14 -31.14
CA THR A 161 9.40 3.41 -30.21
C THR A 161 9.68 3.78 -28.76
N SER A 162 10.92 4.08 -28.39
CA SER A 162 11.28 4.58 -27.06
C SER A 162 10.63 5.94 -26.78
N LYS A 163 10.68 6.90 -27.73
CA LYS A 163 10.01 8.21 -27.58
C LYS A 163 8.50 8.10 -27.40
N ILE A 164 7.84 7.25 -28.19
CA ILE A 164 6.38 7.02 -28.07
C ILE A 164 6.07 6.36 -26.72
N THR A 165 6.88 5.39 -26.30
CA THR A 165 6.75 4.72 -25.02
C THR A 165 6.92 5.72 -23.87
N GLU A 166 7.93 6.58 -23.93
CA GLU A 166 8.14 7.65 -22.95
C GLU A 166 6.96 8.62 -22.91
N PHE A 167 6.41 9.02 -24.05
CA PHE A 167 5.19 9.82 -24.11
C PHE A 167 4.02 9.12 -23.40
N LEU A 168 3.77 7.84 -23.70
CA LEU A 168 2.70 7.05 -23.06
C LEU A 168 2.88 6.96 -21.55
N PHE A 169 4.11 6.77 -21.07
CA PHE A 169 4.37 6.70 -19.64
C PHE A 169 4.28 8.06 -18.95
N SER A 170 4.83 9.12 -19.56
CA SER A 170 4.97 10.45 -18.96
C SER A 170 3.68 11.27 -18.98
N VAL A 171 2.79 11.06 -19.96
CA VAL A 171 1.57 11.83 -20.12
C VAL A 171 0.33 11.04 -19.66
N PRO A 172 -0.26 10.10 -20.45
CA PRO A 172 -1.51 9.47 -20.06
C PRO A 172 -1.38 8.55 -18.85
N ASN A 173 -0.30 7.78 -18.73
CA ASN A 173 -0.12 6.90 -17.58
C ASN A 173 0.12 7.68 -16.28
N MET A 174 0.95 8.74 -16.31
CA MET A 174 1.11 9.61 -15.14
C MET A 174 -0.18 10.37 -14.81
N ALA A 175 -0.95 10.80 -15.81
CA ALA A 175 -2.27 11.39 -15.60
C ALA A 175 -3.22 10.41 -14.90
N ALA A 176 -3.30 9.16 -15.36
CA ALA A 176 -4.10 8.11 -14.73
C ALA A 176 -3.63 7.81 -13.31
N LYS A 177 -2.32 7.67 -13.07
CA LYS A 177 -1.75 7.46 -11.73
C LYS A 177 -2.12 8.61 -10.79
N ARG A 178 -2.01 9.86 -11.26
CA ARG A 178 -2.43 11.05 -10.50
C ARG A 178 -3.94 11.02 -10.23
N ALA A 179 -4.76 10.67 -11.21
CA ALA A 179 -6.21 10.55 -11.02
C ALA A 179 -6.57 9.48 -9.98
N ILE A 180 -5.90 8.32 -9.99
CA ILE A 180 -6.07 7.28 -8.96
C ILE A 180 -5.66 7.82 -7.59
N MET A 181 -4.49 8.45 -7.48
CA MET A 181 -4.04 9.03 -6.21
C MET A 181 -5.03 10.09 -5.69
N LEU A 182 -5.53 10.97 -6.56
CA LEU A 182 -6.55 11.94 -6.20
C LEU A 182 -7.86 11.26 -5.76
N GLY A 183 -8.31 10.23 -6.47
CA GLY A 183 -9.50 9.47 -6.12
C GLY A 183 -9.38 8.78 -4.76
N VAL A 184 -8.24 8.15 -4.48
CA VAL A 184 -7.94 7.55 -3.16
C VAL A 184 -7.93 8.62 -2.08
N SER A 185 -7.25 9.74 -2.29
CA SER A 185 -7.20 10.86 -1.34
C SER A 185 -8.60 11.41 -1.05
N LEU A 186 -9.43 11.62 -2.07
CA LEU A 186 -10.82 12.04 -1.92
C LEU A 186 -11.65 10.99 -1.18
N GLY A 187 -11.43 9.70 -1.42
CA GLY A 187 -12.08 8.61 -0.69
C GLY A 187 -11.73 8.60 0.80
N VAL A 188 -10.46 8.87 1.14
CA VAL A 188 -10.01 9.04 2.53
C VAL A 188 -10.64 10.27 3.17
N ILE A 189 -10.68 11.41 2.46
CA ILE A 189 -11.34 12.63 2.95
C ILE A 189 -12.83 12.38 3.18
N ALA A 190 -13.54 11.75 2.24
CA ALA A 190 -14.95 11.43 2.37
C ALA A 190 -15.23 10.52 3.57
N THR A 191 -14.37 9.51 3.80
CA THR A 191 -14.47 8.64 4.97
C THR A 191 -14.22 9.40 6.26
N SER A 192 -13.21 10.27 6.28
CA SER A 192 -12.92 11.14 7.43
C SER A 192 -14.08 12.08 7.75
N LEU A 193 -14.70 12.70 6.74
CA LEU A 193 -15.88 13.55 6.91
C LEU A 193 -17.09 12.75 7.44
N LYS A 194 -17.33 11.54 6.93
CA LYS A 194 -18.39 10.67 7.48
C LYS A 194 -18.17 10.37 8.97
N ILE A 195 -16.93 10.18 9.39
CA ILE A 195 -16.57 9.97 10.80
C ILE A 195 -16.81 11.26 11.61
N ILE A 196 -16.32 12.41 11.12
CA ILE A 196 -16.44 13.73 11.77
C ILE A 196 -17.90 14.13 11.98
N PHE A 197 -18.74 13.96 10.95
CA PHE A 197 -20.19 14.23 11.04
C PHE A 197 -20.98 13.12 11.73
N GLY A 198 -20.32 12.04 12.17
CA GLY A 198 -20.96 10.94 12.87
C GLY A 198 -21.94 10.14 12.03
N ILE A 199 -21.79 10.16 10.69
CA ILE A 199 -22.50 9.27 9.77
C ILE A 199 -21.94 7.86 9.93
N GLU A 200 -20.62 7.73 10.05
CA GLU A 200 -19.93 6.47 10.27
C GLU A 200 -19.57 6.30 11.76
N ARG A 201 -20.26 5.35 12.42
CA ARG A 201 -20.20 5.13 13.88
C ARG A 201 -19.60 3.78 14.26
N SER A 202 -18.98 3.08 13.31
CA SER A 202 -18.36 1.76 13.50
C SER A 202 -17.32 1.76 14.62
N TRP A 203 -16.60 2.87 14.80
CA TRP A 203 -15.61 3.07 15.87
C TRP A 203 -16.22 3.23 17.28
N LEU A 204 -17.52 3.48 17.41
CA LEU A 204 -18.23 3.60 18.70
C LEU A 204 -18.70 2.25 19.26
N GLY A 205 -18.27 1.13 18.67
CA GLY A 205 -18.63 -0.22 19.12
C GLY A 205 -20.10 -0.57 18.90
N GLY A 206 -20.74 0.04 17.89
CA GLY A 206 -22.11 -0.30 17.50
C GLY A 206 -22.13 -1.44 16.49
N THR A 207 -22.72 -2.57 16.90
CA THR A 207 -23.24 -3.59 15.98
C THR A 207 -24.51 -3.04 15.35
N ASP A 208 -24.39 -2.28 14.26
CA ASP A 208 -25.43 -2.03 13.23
C ASP A 208 -24.78 -1.34 12.03
#